data_AF-A0A2H2ZLI0-F1
#
_entry.id   AF-A0A2H2ZLI0-F1
#
_cell.length_a   1.000
_cell.length_b   1.000
_cell.length_c   1.000
_cell.angle_alpha   90.00
_cell.angle_beta   90.00
_cell.angle_gamma   90.00
#
_symmetry.space_group_name_H-M   'P 1'
#
loop_
_entity.id
_entity.type
_entity.pdbx_description
1 polymer ?
#
loop_
_entity_poly.entity_id
_entity_poly.type
_entity_poly.pdbx_seq_one_letter_code
_entity_poly.pdbx_strand_id
1 'polypeptide(L)'
;MDGLLLDTEDIYTQCINIILKEHSQTRPELPWDVKAKLQGRPGPAATQILLEWADLKLTPEEYLARIVTLHQERFPTTRPLAGVPELLANLAKTQKQQQPVHIALATSSHLANFKLKTDHLTELFSVFPDERRVLGDDQRLKPGRGKPLPDIFLLALDTINASLPEGEEPIKPEECLVFEDSVPGVEAGRRAGMRVIWCPHKELKALYAGREAEVLAGRTGEAGDVDMHQVGELDDGWGEYLASLEDFPYEKYGIVVPQ
;
A
#
# COMPACT_ATOMS: atom_id res chain seq x y z
N MET A 1 1.41 2.58 1.73
CA MET A 1 2.45 3.63 1.87
C MET A 1 2.94 4.04 0.51
N ASP A 2 3.62 3.12 -0.18
CA ASP A 2 4.07 3.32 -1.55
C ASP A 2 2.88 3.57 -2.49
N GLY A 3 2.99 4.55 -3.39
CA GLY A 3 1.95 4.90 -4.36
C GLY A 3 0.70 5.59 -3.79
N LEU A 4 0.60 5.71 -2.47
CA LEU A 4 -0.56 6.26 -1.75
C LEU A 4 -0.21 7.44 -0.84
N LEU A 5 0.79 7.25 0.03
CA LEU A 5 1.30 8.32 0.90
C LEU A 5 2.45 9.06 0.22
N LEU A 6 3.25 8.33 -0.55
CA LEU A 6 4.45 8.83 -1.24
C LEU A 6 4.40 8.50 -2.73
N ASP A 7 5.05 9.34 -3.54
CA ASP A 7 5.24 9.19 -5.00
C ASP A 7 6.20 8.06 -5.43
N THR A 8 6.43 7.07 -4.56
CA THR A 8 7.47 6.07 -4.74
C THR A 8 7.24 5.14 -5.94
N GLU A 9 6.00 4.93 -6.37
CA GLU A 9 5.68 4.10 -7.54
C GLU A 9 6.25 4.66 -8.85
N ASP A 10 6.38 5.99 -8.95
CA ASP A 10 7.04 6.63 -10.09
C ASP A 10 8.56 6.43 -10.02
N ILE A 11 9.13 6.49 -8.81
CA ILE A 11 10.56 6.24 -8.59
C ILE A 11 10.91 4.78 -8.86
N TYR A 12 10.10 3.82 -8.42
CA TYR A 12 10.25 2.41 -8.75
C TYR A 12 10.28 2.21 -10.27
N THR A 13 9.33 2.81 -10.99
CA THR A 13 9.24 2.73 -12.45
C THR A 13 10.50 3.30 -13.11
N GLN A 14 10.98 4.45 -12.65
CA GLN A 14 12.21 5.07 -13.16
C GLN A 14 13.44 4.19 -12.93
N CYS A 15 13.57 3.61 -11.72
CA CYS A 15 14.69 2.72 -11.40
C CYS A 15 14.68 1.46 -12.28
N ILE A 16 13.51 0.85 -12.47
CA ILE A 16 13.34 -0.31 -13.37
C ILE A 16 13.72 0.07 -14.81
N ASN A 17 13.23 1.21 -15.32
CA ASN A 17 13.52 1.65 -16.69
C ASN A 17 15.00 1.95 -16.93
N ILE A 18 15.73 2.44 -15.92
CA ILE A 18 17.19 2.57 -15.99
C ILE A 18 17.83 1.19 -16.25
N ILE A 19 17.46 0.17 -15.47
CA ILE A 19 18.02 -1.19 -15.62
C ILE A 19 17.62 -1.80 -16.97
N LEU A 20 16.36 -1.64 -17.39
CA LEU A 20 15.91 -2.15 -18.70
C LEU A 20 16.76 -1.57 -19.85
N LYS A 21 17.05 -0.26 -19.80
CA LYS A 21 17.89 0.42 -20.78
C LYS A 21 19.36 0.02 -20.71
N GLU A 22 19.88 -0.27 -19.52
CA GLU A 22 21.25 -0.76 -19.32
C GLU A 22 21.45 -2.16 -19.94
N HIS A 23 20.43 -3.02 -19.92
CA HIS A 23 20.53 -4.42 -20.33
C HIS A 23 19.85 -4.78 -21.66
N SER A 24 19.05 -3.88 -22.24
CA SER A 24 18.41 -4.10 -23.53
C SER A 24 18.16 -2.81 -24.30
N GLN A 25 18.50 -2.81 -25.59
CA GLN A 25 18.20 -1.71 -26.52
C GLN A 25 16.81 -1.84 -27.16
N THR A 26 16.20 -3.01 -27.08
CA THR A 26 14.92 -3.33 -27.75
C THR A 26 13.76 -3.47 -26.77
N ARG A 27 14.03 -3.60 -25.47
CA ARG A 27 12.99 -3.71 -24.46
C ARG A 27 12.30 -2.35 -24.29
N PRO A 28 10.96 -2.27 -24.33
CA PRO A 28 10.26 -1.03 -24.02
C PRO A 28 10.46 -0.66 -22.55
N GLU A 29 10.18 0.60 -22.22
CA GLU A 29 9.93 1.00 -20.84
C GLU A 29 8.81 0.15 -20.22
N LEU A 30 8.83 0.02 -18.90
CA LEU A 30 7.89 -0.78 -18.12
C LEU A 30 6.44 -0.40 -18.45
N PRO A 31 5.69 -1.25 -19.15
CA PRO A 31 4.31 -0.95 -19.53
C PRO A 31 3.39 -1.11 -18.32
N TRP A 32 2.24 -0.43 -18.35
CA TRP A 32 1.33 -0.35 -17.22
C TRP A 32 0.69 -1.68 -16.81
N ASP A 33 0.44 -2.57 -17.77
CA ASP A 33 -0.08 -3.91 -17.51
C ASP A 33 0.90 -4.79 -16.72
N VAL A 34 2.20 -4.58 -16.90
CA VAL A 34 3.25 -5.23 -16.11
C VAL A 34 3.42 -4.51 -14.79
N LYS A 35 3.52 -3.18 -14.79
CA LYS A 35 3.62 -2.36 -13.57
C LYS A 35 2.52 -2.74 -12.59
N ALA A 36 1.26 -2.81 -13.03
CA ALA A 36 0.10 -3.18 -12.22
C ALA A 36 0.26 -4.53 -11.50
N LYS A 37 0.96 -5.50 -12.10
CA LYS A 37 1.26 -6.79 -11.48
C LYS A 37 2.34 -6.73 -10.40
N LEU A 38 3.18 -5.69 -10.41
CA LEU A 38 4.25 -5.47 -9.43
C LEU A 38 3.75 -4.73 -8.19
N GLN A 39 2.88 -3.72 -8.37
CA GLN A 39 2.46 -2.79 -7.31
C GLN A 39 1.79 -3.53 -6.14
N GLY A 40 2.13 -3.13 -4.91
CA GLY A 40 1.55 -3.68 -3.68
C GLY A 40 2.07 -5.06 -3.26
N ARG A 41 2.77 -5.82 -4.12
CA ARG A 41 3.31 -7.14 -3.79
C ARG A 41 4.61 -7.06 -2.98
N PRO A 42 4.98 -8.12 -2.23
CA PRO A 42 6.31 -8.23 -1.65
C PRO A 42 7.42 -8.18 -2.71
N GLY A 43 8.56 -7.57 -2.36
CA GLY A 43 9.69 -7.35 -3.27
C GLY A 43 10.18 -8.59 -4.04
N PRO A 44 10.34 -9.77 -3.41
CA PRO A 44 10.73 -10.99 -4.12
C PRO A 44 9.74 -11.42 -5.20
N ALA A 45 8.43 -11.36 -4.90
CA ALA A 45 7.38 -11.72 -5.86
C ALA A 45 7.32 -10.75 -7.05
N ALA A 46 7.43 -9.44 -6.79
CA ALA A 46 7.50 -8.43 -7.84
C ALA A 46 8.76 -8.60 -8.71
N THR A 47 9.91 -8.89 -8.10
CA THR A 47 11.18 -9.12 -8.83
C THR A 47 11.07 -10.31 -9.77
N GLN A 48 10.46 -11.41 -9.32
CA GLN A 48 10.24 -12.58 -10.16
C GLN A 48 9.40 -12.24 -11.39
N ILE A 49 8.24 -11.61 -11.20
CA ILE A 49 7.33 -11.21 -12.31
C ILE A 49 8.05 -10.29 -13.30
N LEU A 50 8.82 -9.32 -12.80
CA LEU A 50 9.56 -8.39 -13.63
C LEU A 50 10.63 -9.10 -14.48
N LEU A 51 11.43 -9.98 -13.90
CA LEU A 51 12.51 -10.67 -14.62
C LEU A 51 11.97 -11.67 -15.64
N GLU A 52 10.89 -12.39 -15.31
CA GLU A 52 10.18 -13.27 -16.23
C GLU A 52 9.62 -12.49 -17.43
N TRP A 53 9.00 -11.33 -17.20
CA TRP A 53 8.55 -10.47 -18.28
C TRP A 53 9.74 -9.94 -19.09
N ALA A 54 10.71 -9.32 -18.42
CA ALA A 54 11.76 -8.53 -19.05
C ALA A 54 12.69 -9.39 -19.92
N ASP A 55 12.87 -10.67 -19.58
CA ASP A 55 13.72 -11.62 -20.29
C ASP A 55 15.13 -11.04 -20.58
N LEU A 56 15.73 -10.46 -19.54
CA LEU A 56 17.05 -9.86 -19.61
C LEU A 56 18.12 -10.90 -19.35
N LYS A 57 19.31 -10.70 -19.92
CA LYS A 57 20.53 -11.43 -19.55
C LYS A 57 21.08 -10.88 -18.23
N LEU A 58 20.34 -11.09 -17.15
CA LEU A 58 20.61 -10.58 -15.80
C LEU A 58 20.16 -11.63 -14.79
N THR A 59 21.01 -12.00 -13.83
CA THR A 59 20.56 -12.87 -12.75
C THR A 59 19.71 -12.10 -11.73
N PRO A 60 18.84 -12.77 -10.94
CA PRO A 60 18.11 -12.11 -9.87
C PRO A 60 19.01 -11.36 -8.88
N GLU A 61 20.19 -11.89 -8.56
CA GLU A 61 21.15 -11.28 -7.65
C GLU A 61 21.76 -10.00 -8.24
N GLU A 62 22.11 -10.01 -9.52
CA GLU A 62 22.63 -8.83 -10.23
C GLU A 62 21.57 -7.74 -10.31
N TYR A 63 20.31 -8.10 -10.61
CA TYR A 63 19.19 -7.18 -10.57
C TYR A 63 18.99 -6.56 -9.19
N LEU A 64 18.96 -7.41 -8.14
CA LEU A 64 18.76 -6.96 -6.76
C LEU A 64 19.90 -6.03 -6.31
N ALA A 65 21.14 -6.33 -6.65
CA ALA A 65 22.26 -5.45 -6.35
C ALA A 65 22.10 -4.08 -7.02
N ARG A 66 21.72 -4.05 -8.31
CA ARG A 66 21.58 -2.80 -9.06
C ARG A 66 20.39 -1.97 -8.58
N ILE A 67 19.23 -2.59 -8.36
CA ILE A 67 18.03 -1.88 -7.94
C ILE A 67 18.19 -1.30 -6.53
N VAL A 68 18.90 -1.99 -5.62
CA VAL A 68 19.21 -1.46 -4.28
C VAL A 68 20.04 -0.19 -4.36
N THR A 69 21.06 -0.12 -5.22
CA THR A 69 21.84 1.10 -5.42
C THR A 69 20.95 2.26 -5.91
N LEU A 70 20.11 2.02 -6.92
CA LEU A 70 19.21 3.05 -7.44
C LEU A 70 18.20 3.52 -6.38
N HIS A 71 17.67 2.61 -5.57
CA HIS A 71 16.79 2.95 -4.45
C HIS A 71 17.48 3.83 -3.40
N GLN A 72 18.73 3.54 -3.03
CA GLN A 72 19.52 4.35 -2.11
C GLN A 72 19.75 5.78 -2.64
N GLU A 73 19.93 5.92 -3.95
CA GLU A 73 20.12 7.22 -4.61
C GLU A 73 18.80 8.02 -4.72
N ARG A 74 17.66 7.34 -4.95
CA ARG A 74 16.42 7.98 -5.39
C ARG A 74 15.34 8.08 -4.32
N PHE A 75 15.21 7.11 -3.41
CA PHE A 75 14.18 7.20 -2.36
C PHE A 75 14.30 8.40 -1.41
N PRO A 76 15.51 8.94 -1.12
CA PRO A 76 15.62 10.19 -0.37
C PRO A 76 14.97 11.41 -1.05
N THR A 77 14.57 11.32 -2.33
CA THR A 77 13.88 12.40 -3.04
C THR A 77 12.36 12.21 -3.09
N THR A 78 11.82 11.18 -2.47
CA THR A 78 10.36 10.93 -2.41
C THR A 78 9.62 12.09 -1.78
N ARG A 79 8.38 12.29 -2.21
CA ARG A 79 7.51 13.36 -1.76
C ARG A 79 6.13 12.83 -1.38
N PRO A 80 5.45 13.49 -0.42
CA PRO A 80 4.06 13.19 -0.13
C PRO A 80 3.18 13.45 -1.35
N LEU A 81 2.19 12.58 -1.58
CA LEU A 81 1.16 12.82 -2.59
C LEU A 81 0.17 13.90 -2.14
N ALA A 82 -0.56 14.47 -3.09
CA ALA A 82 -1.55 15.51 -2.83
C ALA A 82 -2.61 15.03 -1.82
N GLY A 83 -2.99 15.90 -0.89
CA GLY A 83 -3.92 15.59 0.20
C GLY A 83 -3.32 14.82 1.38
N VAL A 84 -2.20 14.09 1.21
CA VAL A 84 -1.60 13.28 2.28
C VAL A 84 -1.20 14.09 3.51
N PRO A 85 -0.49 15.25 3.39
CA PRO A 85 -0.13 16.03 4.57
C PRO A 85 -1.35 16.51 5.37
N GLU A 86 -2.40 16.97 4.68
CA GLU A 86 -3.63 17.40 5.33
C GLU A 86 -4.39 16.23 5.95
N LEU A 87 -4.50 15.10 5.24
CA LEU A 87 -5.12 13.88 5.75
C LEU A 87 -4.49 13.46 7.06
N LEU A 88 -3.17 13.29 7.09
CA LEU A 88 -2.44 12.83 8.26
C LEU A 88 -2.49 13.86 9.41
N ALA A 89 -2.41 15.15 9.10
CA ALA A 89 -2.55 16.20 10.11
C ALA A 89 -3.94 16.18 10.76
N ASN A 90 -5.00 16.01 9.97
CA ASN A 90 -6.37 15.95 10.48
C ASN A 90 -6.63 14.67 11.30
N LEU A 91 -6.11 13.52 10.87
CA LEU A 91 -6.16 12.28 11.66
C LEU A 91 -5.40 12.43 12.98
N ALA A 92 -4.23 13.08 12.98
CA ALA A 92 -3.48 13.36 14.20
C ALA A 92 -4.25 14.24 15.19
N LYS A 93 -5.04 15.21 14.70
CA LYS A 93 -5.88 16.05 15.58
C LYS A 93 -6.94 15.25 16.34
N THR A 94 -7.44 14.14 15.77
CA THR A 94 -8.43 13.29 16.44
C THR A 94 -7.92 12.68 17.75
N GLN A 95 -6.60 12.55 17.93
CA GLN A 95 -5.99 12.00 19.15
C GLN A 95 -6.34 12.78 20.43
N LYS A 96 -6.85 14.01 20.31
CA LYS A 96 -7.29 14.84 21.44
C LYS A 96 -8.75 14.61 21.84
N GLN A 97 -9.48 13.78 21.09
CA GLN A 97 -10.90 13.52 21.32
C GLN A 97 -11.13 12.34 22.26
N GLN A 98 -12.35 12.22 22.77
CA GLN A 98 -12.76 11.11 23.64
C GLN A 98 -12.78 9.76 22.90
N GLN A 99 -13.05 9.78 21.58
CA GLN A 99 -12.99 8.62 20.70
C GLN A 99 -12.07 8.98 19.53
N PRO A 100 -10.75 8.84 19.70
CA PRO A 100 -9.79 9.19 18.67
C PRO A 100 -9.81 8.17 17.52
N VAL A 101 -9.34 8.57 16.34
CA VAL A 101 -9.09 7.61 15.26
C VAL A 101 -7.76 6.92 15.50
N HIS A 102 -7.77 5.62 15.76
CA HIS A 102 -6.53 4.84 15.84
C HIS A 102 -5.93 4.60 14.46
N ILE A 103 -4.63 4.82 14.34
CA ILE A 103 -3.92 4.76 13.05
C ILE A 103 -2.69 3.84 13.14
N ALA A 104 -2.50 3.04 12.10
CA ALA A 104 -1.35 2.18 11.89
C ALA A 104 -0.83 2.32 10.45
N LEU A 105 0.45 2.03 10.26
CA LEU A 105 1.07 1.97 8.95
C LEU A 105 1.27 0.50 8.56
N ALA A 106 0.72 0.09 7.42
CA ALA A 106 1.00 -1.21 6.81
C ALA A 106 1.72 -1.00 5.46
N THR A 107 2.88 -1.60 5.28
CA THR A 107 3.64 -1.49 4.03
C THR A 107 4.39 -2.78 3.68
N SER A 108 4.38 -3.14 2.39
CA SER A 108 5.20 -4.25 1.86
C SER A 108 6.69 -3.89 1.79
N SER A 109 7.06 -2.63 2.03
CA SER A 109 8.45 -2.18 2.11
C SER A 109 9.14 -2.75 3.35
N HIS A 110 10.35 -3.27 3.18
CA HIS A 110 11.23 -3.65 4.30
C HIS A 110 11.81 -2.41 5.00
N LEU A 111 12.30 -2.58 6.23
CA LEU A 111 12.83 -1.51 7.08
C LEU A 111 13.87 -0.62 6.40
N ALA A 112 14.79 -1.20 5.62
CA ALA A 112 15.82 -0.44 4.92
C ALA A 112 15.22 0.55 3.91
N ASN A 113 14.27 0.09 3.09
CA ASN A 113 13.61 0.95 2.11
C ASN A 113 12.64 1.93 2.78
N PHE A 114 11.97 1.53 3.86
CA PHE A 114 11.14 2.43 4.66
C PHE A 114 11.95 3.64 5.11
N LYS A 115 13.10 3.42 5.77
CA LYS A 115 13.99 4.50 6.22
C LYS A 115 14.44 5.43 5.10
N LEU A 116 14.89 4.88 3.97
CA LEU A 116 15.29 5.69 2.80
C LEU A 116 14.16 6.60 2.28
N LYS A 117 12.90 6.20 2.45
CA LYS A 117 11.72 6.95 2.00
C LYS A 117 11.20 7.94 3.05
N THR A 118 11.48 7.72 4.34
CA THR A 118 10.79 8.45 5.42
C THR A 118 11.70 9.24 6.35
N ASP A 119 13.01 8.98 6.40
CA ASP A 119 13.92 9.64 7.35
C ASP A 119 14.03 11.16 7.12
N HIS A 120 13.74 11.64 5.91
CA HIS A 120 13.63 13.08 5.59
C HIS A 120 12.21 13.64 5.76
N LEU A 121 11.23 12.80 6.13
CA LEU A 121 9.80 13.14 6.28
C LEU A 121 9.27 12.76 7.68
N THR A 122 10.12 12.83 8.70
CA THR A 122 9.80 12.34 10.06
C THR A 122 8.57 12.99 10.68
N GLU A 123 8.37 14.29 10.47
CA GLU A 123 7.18 15.02 10.95
C GLU A 123 5.89 14.42 10.36
N LEU A 124 5.87 14.18 9.05
CA LEU A 124 4.71 13.61 8.36
C LEU A 124 4.35 12.21 8.88
N PHE A 125 5.35 11.36 9.09
CA PHE A 125 5.16 9.98 9.56
C PHE A 125 5.03 9.85 11.08
N SER A 126 5.21 10.93 11.84
CA SER A 126 5.09 10.93 13.30
C SER A 126 3.68 10.56 13.80
N VAL A 127 2.66 10.70 12.94
CA VAL A 127 1.28 10.29 13.23
C VAL A 127 1.14 8.78 13.45
N PHE A 128 2.04 7.96 12.90
CA PHE A 128 2.05 6.51 13.09
C PHE A 128 2.99 6.15 14.25
N PRO A 129 2.49 5.66 15.40
CA PRO A 129 3.34 5.17 16.49
C PRO A 129 4.26 4.03 16.02
N ASP A 130 5.46 3.93 16.60
CA ASP A 130 6.47 2.94 16.17
C ASP A 130 5.95 1.50 16.29
N GLU A 131 5.24 1.19 17.38
CA GLU A 131 4.63 -0.10 17.65
C GLU A 131 3.48 -0.47 16.70
N ARG A 132 2.90 0.54 16.01
CA ARG A 132 1.82 0.41 15.02
C ARG A 132 2.33 0.49 13.57
N ARG A 133 3.64 0.36 13.35
CA ARG A 133 4.24 0.25 12.02
C ARG A 133 4.51 -1.21 11.69
N VAL A 134 3.78 -1.74 10.72
CA VAL A 134 3.96 -3.09 10.18
C VAL A 134 4.64 -2.99 8.82
N LEU A 135 5.89 -3.46 8.77
CA LEU A 135 6.73 -3.45 7.57
C LEU A 135 6.78 -4.84 6.91
N GLY A 136 7.25 -4.92 5.67
CA GLY A 136 7.23 -6.17 4.89
C GLY A 136 8.15 -7.28 5.44
N ASP A 137 9.15 -6.90 6.23
CA ASP A 137 10.09 -7.79 6.93
C ASP A 137 9.77 -7.98 8.42
N ASP A 138 8.57 -7.59 8.86
CA ASP A 138 8.09 -7.83 10.22
C ASP A 138 8.03 -9.35 10.51
N GLN A 139 8.71 -9.78 11.56
CA GLN A 139 8.84 -11.19 11.92
C GLN A 139 7.52 -11.85 12.34
N ARG A 140 6.50 -11.04 12.65
CA ARG A 140 5.14 -11.52 12.97
C ARG A 140 4.39 -11.95 11.70
N LEU A 141 4.82 -11.52 10.52
CA LEU A 141 4.27 -11.96 9.25
C LEU A 141 4.87 -13.31 8.86
N LYS A 142 4.01 -14.29 8.54
CA LYS A 142 4.49 -15.59 8.06
C LYS A 142 5.03 -15.47 6.64
N PRO A 143 6.15 -16.15 6.29
CA PRO A 143 6.68 -16.15 4.94
C PRO A 143 5.63 -16.55 3.89
N GLY A 144 5.60 -15.83 2.77
CA GLY A 144 4.63 -16.06 1.69
C GLY A 144 3.22 -15.52 1.97
N ARG A 145 2.98 -14.84 3.10
CA ARG A 145 1.67 -14.27 3.46
C ARG A 145 1.54 -12.76 3.23
N GLY A 146 2.31 -12.21 2.30
CA GLY A 146 2.13 -10.83 1.87
C GLY A 146 0.85 -10.62 1.05
N LYS A 147 0.54 -9.37 0.72
CA LYS A 147 -0.57 -9.01 -0.16
C LYS A 147 -0.55 -9.87 -1.45
N PRO A 148 -1.70 -10.41 -1.90
CA PRO A 148 -3.07 -10.04 -1.52
C PRO A 148 -3.64 -10.72 -0.26
N LEU A 149 -2.84 -11.45 0.52
CA LEU A 149 -3.32 -12.02 1.79
C LEU A 149 -3.50 -10.92 2.85
N PRO A 150 -4.48 -11.08 3.76
CA PRO A 150 -4.91 -10.01 4.68
C PRO A 150 -3.96 -9.78 5.86
N ASP A 151 -2.96 -10.64 6.03
CA ASP A 151 -2.12 -10.73 7.23
C ASP A 151 -1.51 -9.40 7.65
N ILE A 152 -1.08 -8.55 6.71
CA ILE A 152 -0.46 -7.26 7.05
C ILE A 152 -1.46 -6.29 7.68
N PHE A 153 -2.72 -6.31 7.24
CA PHE A 153 -3.78 -5.45 7.79
C PHE A 153 -4.34 -6.01 9.09
N LEU A 154 -4.49 -7.34 9.19
CA LEU A 154 -4.85 -7.99 10.46
C LEU A 154 -3.79 -7.74 11.53
N LEU A 155 -2.51 -7.86 11.17
CA LEU A 155 -1.42 -7.53 12.09
C LEU A 155 -1.42 -6.04 12.46
N ALA A 156 -1.72 -5.13 11.53
CA ALA A 156 -1.85 -3.70 11.84
C ALA A 156 -2.99 -3.44 12.84
N LEU A 157 -4.15 -4.09 12.67
CA LEU A 157 -5.24 -4.04 13.64
C LEU A 157 -4.83 -4.62 15.00
N ASP A 158 -4.12 -5.76 15.02
CA ASP A 158 -3.60 -6.35 16.25
C ASP A 158 -2.67 -5.38 16.98
N THR A 159 -1.81 -4.65 16.25
CA THR A 159 -0.94 -3.63 16.87
C THR A 159 -1.71 -2.46 17.45
N ILE A 160 -2.81 -2.05 16.81
CA ILE A 160 -3.71 -1.02 17.35
C ILE A 160 -4.32 -1.52 18.65
N ASN A 161 -4.98 -2.68 18.62
CA ASN A 161 -5.70 -3.27 19.74
C ASN A 161 -4.77 -3.56 20.93
N ALA A 162 -3.55 -4.02 20.67
CA ALA A 162 -2.56 -4.29 21.71
C ALA A 162 -2.03 -3.04 22.42
N SER A 163 -2.21 -1.85 21.82
CA SER A 163 -1.73 -0.59 22.36
C SER A 163 -2.86 0.40 22.66
N LEU A 164 -4.11 -0.09 22.75
CA LEU A 164 -5.24 0.72 23.21
C LEU A 164 -5.09 1.10 24.69
N PRO A 165 -5.57 2.28 25.10
CA PRO A 165 -5.75 2.63 26.51
C PRO A 165 -6.57 1.60 27.28
N GLU A 166 -6.27 1.47 28.58
CA GLU A 166 -7.05 0.59 29.46
C GLU A 166 -8.54 0.99 29.48
N GLY A 167 -9.40 0.01 29.22
CA GLY A 167 -10.86 0.21 29.21
C GLY A 167 -11.45 0.60 27.86
N GLU A 168 -10.64 0.78 26.82
CA GLU A 168 -11.14 0.90 25.44
C GLU A 168 -11.43 -0.47 24.83
N GLU A 169 -12.58 -0.60 24.17
CA GLU A 169 -12.98 -1.85 23.52
C GLU A 169 -12.11 -2.14 22.29
N PRO A 170 -11.71 -3.40 22.05
CA PRO A 170 -10.96 -3.75 20.84
C PRO A 170 -11.72 -3.38 19.56
N ILE A 171 -11.02 -2.72 18.64
CA ILE A 171 -11.53 -2.37 17.32
C ILE A 171 -11.70 -3.63 16.49
N LYS A 172 -12.83 -3.74 15.80
CA LYS A 172 -13.14 -4.85 14.90
C LYS A 172 -12.73 -4.54 13.46
N PRO A 173 -12.53 -5.56 12.61
CA PRO A 173 -12.22 -5.34 11.20
C PRO A 173 -13.24 -4.45 10.47
N GLU A 174 -14.54 -4.60 10.75
CA GLU A 174 -15.60 -3.79 10.12
C GLU A 174 -15.55 -2.29 10.48
N GLU A 175 -14.83 -1.94 11.54
CA GLU A 175 -14.62 -0.55 11.99
C GLU A 175 -13.35 0.06 11.38
N CYS A 176 -12.56 -0.73 10.64
CA CYS A 176 -11.33 -0.29 10.01
C CYS A 176 -11.56 0.26 8.59
N LEU A 177 -10.80 1.30 8.25
CA LEU A 177 -10.75 1.90 6.92
C LEU A 177 -9.32 1.83 6.37
N VAL A 178 -9.11 0.94 5.42
CA VAL A 178 -7.83 0.77 4.71
C VAL A 178 -7.75 1.76 3.55
N PHE A 179 -6.60 2.40 3.36
CA PHE A 179 -6.30 3.19 2.17
C PHE A 179 -5.24 2.45 1.34
N GLU A 180 -5.50 2.23 0.05
CA GLU A 180 -4.59 1.52 -0.86
C GLU A 180 -4.64 2.09 -2.27
N ASP A 181 -3.51 2.04 -2.99
CA ASP A 181 -3.42 2.38 -4.42
C ASP A 181 -3.48 1.11 -5.30
N SER A 182 -2.95 0.00 -4.80
CA SER A 182 -2.73 -1.24 -5.54
C SER A 182 -3.91 -2.20 -5.48
N VAL A 183 -4.14 -2.96 -6.57
CA VAL A 183 -5.19 -3.99 -6.61
C VAL A 183 -4.96 -5.12 -5.57
N PRO A 184 -3.75 -5.68 -5.41
CA PRO A 184 -3.50 -6.67 -4.35
C PRO A 184 -3.71 -6.12 -2.94
N GLY A 185 -3.43 -4.82 -2.74
CA GLY A 185 -3.70 -4.15 -1.48
C GLY A 185 -5.19 -4.03 -1.18
N VAL A 186 -5.99 -3.66 -2.18
CA VAL A 186 -7.44 -3.61 -2.02
C VAL A 186 -7.98 -4.99 -1.66
N GLU A 187 -7.59 -6.02 -2.40
CA GLU A 187 -7.99 -7.41 -2.09
C GLU A 187 -7.61 -7.80 -0.66
N ALA A 188 -6.38 -7.52 -0.22
CA ALA A 188 -5.95 -7.80 1.15
C ALA A 188 -6.80 -7.09 2.20
N GLY A 189 -7.18 -5.84 1.98
CA GLY A 189 -8.05 -5.08 2.88
C GLY A 189 -9.46 -5.67 2.95
N ARG A 190 -10.04 -6.05 1.80
CA ARG A 190 -11.35 -6.73 1.75
C ARG A 190 -11.30 -8.09 2.47
N ARG A 191 -10.22 -8.86 2.27
CA ARG A 191 -9.97 -10.15 2.95
C ARG A 191 -9.73 -10.04 4.44
N ALA A 192 -9.29 -8.89 4.91
CA ALA A 192 -9.19 -8.62 6.33
C ALA A 192 -10.57 -8.35 6.96
N GLY A 193 -11.64 -8.27 6.17
CA GLY A 193 -12.96 -7.89 6.65
C GLY A 193 -13.07 -6.39 6.93
N MET A 194 -12.31 -5.56 6.20
CA MET A 194 -12.23 -4.11 6.40
C MET A 194 -12.84 -3.34 5.23
N ARG A 195 -13.23 -2.08 5.50
CA ARG A 195 -13.57 -1.12 4.43
C ARG A 195 -12.29 -0.68 3.74
N VAL A 196 -12.36 -0.40 2.45
CA VAL A 196 -11.19 -0.02 1.64
C VAL A 196 -11.50 1.20 0.78
N ILE A 197 -10.61 2.18 0.82
CA ILE A 197 -10.51 3.25 -0.16
C ILE A 197 -9.41 2.87 -1.14
N TRP A 198 -9.81 2.72 -2.41
CA TRP A 198 -8.90 2.56 -3.53
C TRP A 198 -8.59 3.93 -4.14
N CYS A 199 -7.35 4.38 -3.97
CA CYS A 199 -6.81 5.63 -4.51
C CYS A 199 -5.66 5.35 -5.49
N PRO A 200 -5.94 4.73 -6.66
CA PRO A 200 -4.92 4.33 -7.62
C PRO A 200 -4.34 5.52 -8.41
N HIS A 201 -3.15 5.30 -8.96
CA HIS A 201 -2.66 6.11 -10.07
C HIS A 201 -3.65 6.05 -11.26
N LYS A 202 -3.83 7.17 -11.99
CA LYS A 202 -4.81 7.29 -13.09
C LYS A 202 -4.67 6.22 -14.19
N GLU A 203 -3.45 5.78 -14.45
CA GLU A 203 -3.17 4.77 -15.49
C GLU A 203 -3.54 3.35 -15.01
N LEU A 204 -3.33 3.06 -13.72
CA LEU A 204 -3.85 1.83 -13.12
C LEU A 204 -5.38 1.85 -13.14
N LYS A 205 -5.99 3.00 -12.82
CA LYS A 205 -7.45 3.18 -12.91
C LYS A 205 -7.99 2.95 -14.32
N ALA A 206 -7.25 3.40 -15.35
CA ALA A 206 -7.60 3.20 -16.75
C ALA A 206 -7.48 1.73 -17.18
N LEU A 207 -6.47 1.01 -16.67
CA LEU A 207 -6.28 -0.42 -16.96
C LEU A 207 -7.45 -1.29 -16.48
N TYR A 208 -8.11 -0.88 -15.39
CA TYR A 208 -9.27 -1.57 -14.81
C TYR A 208 -10.61 -0.89 -15.17
N ALA A 209 -10.66 -0.09 -16.24
CA ALA A 209 -11.90 0.52 -16.70
C ALA A 209 -12.95 -0.56 -17.05
N GLY A 210 -14.14 -0.46 -16.47
CA GLY A 210 -15.22 -1.45 -16.60
C GLY A 210 -15.11 -2.64 -15.65
N ARG A 211 -14.07 -2.70 -14.80
CA ARG A 211 -13.84 -3.75 -13.79
C ARG A 211 -13.63 -3.16 -12.39
N GLU A 212 -14.00 -1.91 -12.17
CA GLU A 212 -13.80 -1.22 -10.90
C GLU A 212 -14.52 -1.92 -9.75
N ALA A 213 -15.75 -2.39 -9.96
CA ALA A 213 -16.51 -3.12 -8.96
C ALA A 213 -15.81 -4.41 -8.53
N GLU A 214 -15.12 -5.10 -9.45
CA GLU A 214 -14.31 -6.28 -9.13
C GLU A 214 -13.11 -5.91 -8.26
N VAL A 215 -12.42 -4.81 -8.58
CA VAL A 215 -11.31 -4.30 -7.75
C VAL A 215 -11.80 -3.98 -6.35
N LEU A 216 -12.86 -3.18 -6.24
CA LEU A 216 -13.42 -2.73 -4.96
C LEU A 216 -13.96 -3.89 -4.10
N ALA A 217 -14.42 -4.97 -4.72
CA ALA A 217 -14.80 -6.20 -4.02
C ALA A 217 -13.60 -7.10 -3.66
N GLY A 218 -12.40 -6.81 -4.17
CA GLY A 218 -11.23 -7.69 -4.02
C GLY A 218 -11.35 -8.98 -4.85
N ARG A 219 -12.09 -8.94 -5.96
CA ARG A 219 -12.45 -10.10 -6.81
C ARG A 219 -11.71 -10.16 -8.14
N THR A 220 -10.56 -9.51 -8.27
CA THR A 220 -9.81 -9.47 -9.54
C THR A 220 -9.09 -10.79 -9.89
N GLY A 221 -8.97 -11.71 -8.92
CA GLY A 221 -8.35 -13.02 -9.12
C GLY A 221 -6.81 -13.00 -9.11
N GLU A 222 -6.19 -11.89 -8.70
CA GLU A 222 -4.72 -11.72 -8.64
C GLU A 222 -4.03 -12.65 -7.62
N ALA A 223 -4.81 -13.30 -6.75
CA ALA A 223 -4.37 -14.24 -5.72
C ALA A 223 -4.40 -15.74 -6.15
N GLY A 224 -4.82 -16.07 -7.38
CA GLY A 224 -4.98 -17.46 -7.81
C GLY A 224 -6.34 -18.06 -7.39
N ASP A 225 -6.37 -19.32 -6.93
CA ASP A 225 -7.61 -19.97 -6.47
C ASP A 225 -8.10 -19.30 -5.17
N VAL A 226 -9.13 -18.46 -5.30
CA VAL A 226 -9.69 -17.65 -4.21
C VAL A 226 -10.86 -18.38 -3.54
N ASP A 227 -10.82 -18.46 -2.21
CA ASP A 227 -12.03 -18.70 -1.42
C ASP A 227 -12.92 -17.45 -1.51
N MET A 228 -14.00 -17.55 -2.29
CA MET A 228 -14.93 -16.43 -2.54
C MET A 228 -15.61 -15.91 -1.27
N HIS A 229 -15.56 -16.66 -0.15
CA HIS A 229 -16.06 -16.18 1.14
C HIS A 229 -15.13 -15.18 1.82
N GLN A 230 -13.88 -15.07 1.37
CA GLN A 230 -12.90 -14.14 1.93
C GLN A 230 -12.91 -12.79 1.21
N VAL A 231 -13.64 -12.62 0.12
CA VAL A 231 -13.68 -11.37 -0.66
C VAL A 231 -15.04 -10.69 -0.48
N GLY A 232 -15.08 -9.36 -0.69
CA GLY A 232 -16.32 -8.57 -0.59
C GLY A 232 -17.34 -8.94 -1.66
N GLU A 233 -18.55 -8.38 -1.61
CA GLU A 233 -19.52 -8.49 -2.69
C GLU A 233 -19.37 -7.29 -3.66
N LEU A 234 -19.84 -7.45 -4.90
CA LEU A 234 -19.86 -6.34 -5.84
C LEU A 234 -20.84 -5.29 -5.32
N ASP A 235 -20.43 -4.02 -5.34
CA ASP A 235 -21.27 -2.86 -4.99
C ASP A 235 -21.86 -2.89 -3.57
N ASP A 236 -21.21 -3.57 -2.62
CA ASP A 236 -21.63 -3.64 -1.21
C ASP A 236 -21.36 -2.36 -0.40
N GLY A 237 -20.72 -1.36 -1.01
CA GLY A 237 -20.41 -0.07 -0.41
C GLY A 237 -19.22 -0.08 0.56
N TRP A 238 -18.50 -1.21 0.69
CA TRP A 238 -17.33 -1.29 1.54
C TRP A 238 -16.01 -1.01 0.82
N GLY A 239 -15.99 -1.11 -0.50
CA GLY A 239 -14.91 -0.62 -1.35
C GLY A 239 -15.32 0.68 -2.02
N GLU A 240 -14.48 1.72 -1.95
CA GLU A 240 -14.76 3.03 -2.53
C GLU A 240 -13.56 3.55 -3.32
N TYR A 241 -13.81 4.20 -4.46
CA TYR A 241 -12.77 4.83 -5.26
C TYR A 241 -12.62 6.32 -4.90
N LEU A 242 -11.38 6.77 -4.76
CA LEU A 242 -11.02 8.19 -4.74
C LEU A 242 -9.93 8.48 -5.77
N ALA A 243 -9.98 9.64 -6.43
CA ALA A 243 -8.97 10.04 -7.40
C ALA A 243 -7.70 10.60 -6.73
N SER A 244 -7.86 11.25 -5.59
CA SER A 244 -6.79 11.71 -4.69
C SER A 244 -7.30 11.71 -3.25
N LEU A 245 -6.40 11.94 -2.29
CA LEU A 245 -6.76 12.11 -0.88
C LEU A 245 -7.03 13.58 -0.49
N GLU A 246 -7.13 14.47 -1.49
CA GLU A 246 -7.56 15.86 -1.29
C GLU A 246 -9.04 15.89 -0.91
N ASP A 247 -9.42 16.86 -0.06
CA ASP A 247 -10.80 17.06 0.38
C ASP A 247 -11.47 15.79 0.92
N PHE A 248 -10.71 14.95 1.63
CA PHE A 248 -11.17 13.66 2.13
C PHE A 248 -12.46 13.80 2.98
N PRO A 249 -13.55 13.06 2.69
CA PRO A 249 -14.86 13.30 3.31
C PRO A 249 -14.97 12.62 4.69
N TYR A 250 -14.28 13.15 5.70
CA TYR A 250 -14.21 12.59 7.06
C TYR A 250 -15.56 12.20 7.67
N GLU A 251 -16.58 13.07 7.54
CA GLU A 251 -17.91 12.86 8.12
C GLU A 251 -18.61 11.61 7.58
N LYS A 252 -18.34 11.23 6.32
CA LYS A 252 -18.87 10.00 5.71
C LYS A 252 -18.42 8.75 6.47
N TYR A 253 -17.26 8.82 7.11
CA TYR A 253 -16.66 7.72 7.87
C TYR A 253 -16.84 7.90 9.38
N GLY A 254 -17.66 8.87 9.81
CA GLY A 254 -17.87 9.18 11.24
C GLY A 254 -16.64 9.83 11.89
N ILE A 255 -15.66 10.30 11.11
CA ILE A 255 -14.47 10.94 11.64
C ILE A 255 -14.78 12.42 11.85
N VAL A 256 -14.64 12.91 13.08
CA VAL A 256 -14.81 14.31 13.43
C VAL A 256 -13.44 14.95 13.56
N VAL A 257 -13.07 15.86 12.65
CA VAL A 257 -11.79 16.58 12.72
C VAL A 257 -11.94 17.82 13.62
N PRO A 258 -11.20 17.93 14.74
CA PRO A 258 -11.21 19.15 15.54
C PRO A 258 -10.71 20.37 14.76
N GLN A 259 -11.33 21.52 14.99
CA GLN A 259 -10.86 22.81 14.49
C GLN A 259 -9.52 23.21 15.13
#